data_AF-A0A235HA28-F1
#
_entry.id   AF-A0A235HA28-F1
#
_cell.length_a   1.000
_cell.length_b   1.000
_cell.length_c   1.000
_cell.angle_alpha   90.00
_cell.angle_beta   90.00
_cell.angle_gamma   90.00
#
_symmetry.space_group_name_H-M   'P 1'
#
loop_
_entity.id
_entity.type
_entity.pdbx_description
1 polymer ?
#
loop_
_entity_poly.entity_id
_entity_poly.type
_entity_poly.pdbx_seq_one_letter_code
_entity_poly.pdbx_strand_id
1 'polypeptide(L)'
;MHQIAVDTPFRNGARWTWDGNATAPTFSPSVNITLRFAPNSGRAAQVCHYFIRSGRIEFCGDSSHSLVGQTVDLPDIPADDLD
;
A
#
# COMPACT_ATOMS: atom_id res chain seq x y z
N MET A 1 7.97 4.57 6.79
CA MET A 1 6.86 3.66 7.14
C MET A 1 5.64 3.99 6.28
N HIS A 2 5.07 3.01 5.59
CA HIS A 2 3.76 3.16 4.95
C HIS A 2 2.69 2.82 5.99
N GLN A 3 1.64 3.65 6.10
CA GLN A 3 0.55 3.47 7.07
C GLN A 3 -0.78 3.27 6.33
N ILE A 4 -1.67 2.46 6.90
CA ILE A 4 -3.04 2.27 6.41
C ILE A 4 -4.00 2.69 7.52
N ALA A 5 -4.79 3.74 7.27
CA ALA A 5 -5.70 4.32 8.25
C ALA A 5 -7.02 3.52 8.33
N VAL A 6 -7.27 2.87 9.46
CA VAL A 6 -8.51 2.07 9.68
C VAL A 6 -9.53 2.75 10.60
N ASP A 7 -9.07 3.59 11.54
CA ASP A 7 -9.94 4.28 12.50
C ASP A 7 -10.14 5.75 12.16
N THR A 8 -9.04 6.51 12.15
CA THR A 8 -9.04 7.93 11.81
C THR A 8 -8.56 8.10 10.38
N PRO A 9 -9.35 8.73 9.48
CA PRO A 9 -8.92 8.93 8.10
C PRO A 9 -7.67 9.81 8.03
N PHE A 10 -6.89 9.64 6.96
CA PHE A 10 -5.83 10.59 6.64
C PHE A 10 -6.39 11.99 6.33
N ARG A 11 -5.52 12.99 6.27
CA ARG A 11 -5.89 14.38 5.94
C ARG A 11 -6.65 14.53 4.63
N ASN A 12 -6.43 13.63 3.67
CA ASN A 12 -7.14 13.59 2.39
C ASN A 12 -8.46 12.81 2.45
N GLY A 13 -8.91 12.39 3.64
CA GLY A 13 -10.13 11.62 3.85
C GLY A 13 -10.00 10.12 3.60
N ALA A 14 -8.83 9.64 3.15
CA ALA A 14 -8.64 8.23 2.85
C ALA A 14 -8.68 7.38 4.14
N ARG A 15 -9.51 6.33 4.11
CA ARG A 15 -9.72 5.35 5.18
C ARG A 15 -10.03 3.99 4.56
N TRP A 16 -9.58 2.94 5.23
CA TRP A 16 -9.78 1.56 4.83
C TRP A 16 -10.58 0.81 5.88
N THR A 17 -11.35 -0.18 5.45
CA THR A 17 -11.82 -1.26 6.32
C THR A 17 -10.72 -2.30 6.45
N TRP A 18 -10.65 -2.92 7.62
CA TRP A 18 -9.78 -4.06 7.91
C TRP A 18 -10.62 -5.24 8.36
N ASP A 19 -10.22 -6.44 7.98
CA ASP A 19 -10.93 -7.69 8.29
C ASP A 19 -10.64 -8.23 9.70
N GLY A 20 -9.75 -7.60 10.46
CA GLY A 20 -9.38 -8.02 11.81
C GLY A 20 -8.31 -9.12 11.84
N ASN A 21 -7.82 -9.58 10.68
CA ASN A 21 -6.81 -10.62 10.60
C ASN A 21 -5.41 -10.00 10.57
N ALA A 22 -4.61 -10.21 11.61
CA ALA A 22 -3.25 -9.70 11.67
C ALA A 22 -2.23 -10.59 10.94
N THR A 23 -2.50 -11.90 10.79
CA THR A 23 -1.57 -12.85 10.16
C THR A 23 -1.71 -12.90 8.64
N ALA A 24 -2.93 -12.71 8.14
CA ALA A 24 -3.23 -12.66 6.71
C ALA A 24 -4.23 -11.51 6.44
N PRO A 25 -3.80 -10.25 6.58
CA PRO A 25 -4.71 -9.11 6.56
C PRO A 25 -5.36 -8.89 5.21
N THR A 26 -6.54 -8.31 5.25
CA THR A 26 -7.21 -7.70 4.10
C THR A 26 -7.61 -6.26 4.41
N PHE A 27 -7.32 -5.36 3.48
CA PHE A 27 -7.76 -3.96 3.54
C PHE A 27 -8.59 -3.59 2.30
N SER A 28 -9.61 -2.75 2.48
CA SER A 28 -10.47 -2.27 1.38
C SER A 28 -10.83 -0.80 1.56
N PRO A 29 -10.83 0.04 0.50
CA PRO A 29 -10.59 -0.27 -0.91
C PRO A 29 -9.09 -0.51 -1.22
N SER A 30 -8.68 -0.46 -2.49
CA SER A 30 -7.25 -0.51 -2.84
C SER A 30 -6.46 0.62 -2.19
N VAL A 31 -5.15 0.42 -2.12
CA VAL A 31 -4.19 1.45 -1.74
C VAL A 31 -3.62 2.06 -3.00
N ASN A 32 -3.82 3.37 -3.19
CA ASN A 32 -3.30 4.13 -4.33
C ASN A 32 -2.44 5.29 -3.83
N ILE A 33 -1.15 5.22 -4.14
CA ILE A 33 -0.15 6.16 -3.66
C ILE A 33 0.52 6.80 -4.85
N THR A 34 0.46 8.13 -4.93
CA THR A 34 1.15 8.90 -5.94
C THR A 34 2.30 9.67 -5.31
N LEU A 35 3.53 9.31 -5.67
CA LEU A 35 4.73 10.06 -5.32
C LEU A 35 5.01 11.08 -6.41
N ARG A 36 4.90 12.37 -6.05
CA ARG A 36 5.25 13.48 -6.93
C ARG A 36 6.62 14.03 -6.51
N PHE A 37 7.48 14.26 -7.50
CA PHE A 37 8.76 14.91 -7.28
C PHE A 37 8.69 16.40 -7.58
N ALA A 38 9.65 17.17 -7.08
CA ALA A 38 9.75 18.59 -7.39
C ALA A 38 9.87 18.81 -8.91
N PRO A 39 9.30 19.91 -9.47
CA PRO A 39 9.25 20.12 -10.93
C PRO A 39 10.60 19.98 -11.64
N ASN A 40 11.70 20.36 -10.99
CA ASN A 40 13.04 20.36 -11.56
C ASN A 40 13.89 19.13 -11.17
N SER A 41 13.28 18.08 -10.61
CA SER A 41 14.04 16.89 -10.19
C SER A 41 14.41 15.96 -11.35
N GLY A 42 13.87 16.17 -12.55
CA GLY A 42 14.04 15.26 -13.69
C GLY A 42 13.41 13.88 -13.52
N ARG A 43 12.54 13.69 -12.51
CA ARG A 43 11.92 12.40 -12.18
C ARG A 43 10.42 12.45 -12.48
N ALA A 44 9.93 11.49 -13.25
CA ALA A 44 8.49 11.31 -13.46
C ALA A 44 7.79 10.93 -12.15
N ALA A 45 6.55 11.35 -11.99
CA ALA A 45 5.72 10.90 -10.87
C ALA A 45 5.59 9.37 -10.89
N GLN A 46 5.58 8.76 -9.71
CA GLN A 46 5.40 7.33 -9.55
C GLN A 46 4.07 7.05 -8.88
N VAL A 47 3.40 6.00 -9.35
CA VAL A 47 2.16 5.48 -8.78
C VAL A 47 2.42 4.06 -8.28
N CYS A 48 1.99 3.78 -7.06
CA CYS A 48 1.86 2.42 -6.56
C CYS A 48 0.38 2.19 -6.28
N HIS A 49 -0.24 1.30 -7.05
CA HIS A 49 -1.65 0.92 -6.88
C HIS A 49 -1.75 -0.58 -6.66
N TYR A 50 -2.32 -0.98 -5.53
CA TYR A 50 -2.38 -2.39 -5.13
C TYR A 50 -3.53 -2.67 -4.15
N PHE A 51 -3.91 -3.94 -4.03
CA PHE A 51 -4.72 -4.45 -2.92
C PHE A 51 -3.86 -5.23 -1.95
N ILE A 52 -4.28 -5.28 -0.68
CA ILE A 52 -3.80 -6.26 0.29
C ILE A 52 -4.98 -7.17 0.62
N ARG A 53 -4.85 -8.47 0.32
CA ARG A 53 -5.89 -9.48 0.53
C ARG A 53 -5.25 -10.77 1.02
N SER A 54 -5.79 -11.33 2.10
CA SER A 54 -5.35 -12.61 2.64
C SER A 54 -3.82 -12.74 2.78
N GLY A 55 -3.16 -11.67 3.27
CA GLY A 55 -1.70 -11.66 3.46
C GLY A 55 -0.88 -11.57 2.17
N ARG A 56 -1.47 -11.17 1.04
CA ARG A 56 -0.78 -10.94 -0.23
C ARG A 56 -0.99 -9.53 -0.74
N ILE A 57 -0.01 -9.03 -1.48
CA ILE A 57 -0.08 -7.77 -2.21
C ILE A 57 -0.41 -8.10 -3.68
N GLU A 58 -1.52 -7.58 -4.18
CA GLU A 58 -1.94 -7.68 -5.58
C GLU A 58 -1.69 -6.33 -6.28
N PHE A 59 -0.65 -6.22 -7.09
CA PHE A 59 -0.32 -4.98 -7.79
C PHE A 59 -1.21 -4.77 -9.02
N CYS A 60 -1.91 -3.63 -9.06
CA CYS A 60 -2.81 -3.27 -10.15
C CYS A 60 -2.04 -2.88 -11.43
N GLY A 61 -2.68 -3.06 -12.60
CA GLY A 61 -2.06 -2.85 -13.92
C GLY A 61 -1.72 -1.38 -14.26
N ASP A 62 -2.29 -0.43 -13.53
CA ASP A 62 -2.01 1.01 -13.61
C ASP A 62 -0.92 1.46 -12.62
N SER A 63 -0.30 0.52 -11.90
CA SER A 63 0.86 0.78 -11.05
C SER A 63 2.12 0.98 -11.89
N SER A 64 2.98 1.92 -11.49
CA SER A 64 4.32 2.10 -12.05
C SER A 64 5.38 1.22 -11.38
N HIS A 65 4.98 0.37 -10.43
CA HIS A 65 5.87 -0.56 -9.73
C HIS A 65 6.42 -1.63 -10.68
N SER A 66 7.63 -2.12 -10.44
CA SER A 66 8.21 -3.25 -11.20
C SER A 66 7.45 -4.57 -11.04
N LEU A 67 6.54 -4.62 -10.07
CA LEU A 67 5.68 -5.78 -9.77
C LEU A 67 4.27 -5.63 -10.37
N VAL A 68 4.06 -4.66 -11.26
CA VAL A 68 2.76 -4.43 -11.93
C VAL A 68 2.14 -5.73 -12.45
N GLY A 69 0.86 -5.96 -12.11
CA GLY A 69 0.12 -7.16 -12.49
C GLY A 69 0.49 -8.44 -11.74
N GLN A 70 1.45 -8.39 -10.81
CA GLN A 70 1.88 -9.54 -10.02
C GLN A 70 1.19 -9.58 -8.66
N THR A 71 1.10 -10.78 -8.10
CA THR A 71 0.70 -11.01 -6.71
C THR A 71 1.88 -11.59 -5.96
N VAL A 72 2.24 -10.98 -4.82
CA VAL A 72 3.37 -11.42 -3.98
C VAL A 72 2.93 -11.58 -2.53
N ASP A 73 3.62 -12.41 -1.76
CA ASP A 73 3.38 -12.53 -0.32
C ASP A 73 3.73 -11.23 0.42
N LEU A 74 2.96 -10.90 1.46
CA LEU A 74 3.28 -9.80 2.36
C LEU A 74 4.59 -10.15 3.10
N PRO A 75 5.56 -9.25 3.19
CA PRO A 75 6.77 -9.51 3.95
C PRO A 75 6.47 -9.62 5.45
N ASP A 76 7.23 -10.46 6.14
CA ASP A 76 7.19 -10.50 7.61
C ASP A 76 7.64 -9.16 8.20
N ILE A 77 7.04 -8.79 9.34
CA ILE A 77 7.47 -7.61 10.09
C ILE A 77 8.85 -7.92 10.69
N PRO A 78 9.87 -7.05 10.50
CA PRO A 78 11.17 -7.21 11.14
C PRO A 78 11.03 -7.30 12.66
N ALA A 79 11.86 -8.14 13.29
CA ALA A 79 11.80 -8.36 14.75
C ALA A 79 11.96 -7.07 15.56
N ASP A 80 12.73 -6.09 15.05
CA ASP A 80 13.02 -4.83 15.72
C ASP A 80 11.84 -3.83 15.71
N ASP A 81 10.79 -4.10 14.92
CA ASP A 81 9.58 -3.26 14.79
C ASP A 81 8.39 -3.82 15.61
N LEU A 82 8.64 -4.78 16.52
CA LEU A 82 7.62 -5.43 17.36
C LEU A 82 7.47 -4.80 18.77
N ASP A 83 8.31 -3.83 19.12
CA ASP A 83 8.37 -3.17 20.45
C ASP A 83 7.65 -1.81 20.50
#